data_AF-C6E4Y3-F1
#
_entry.id   AF-C6E4Y3-F1
#
_cell.length_a   1.000
_cell.length_b   1.000
_cell.length_c   1.000
_cell.angle_alpha   90.00
_cell.angle_beta   90.00
_cell.angle_gamma   90.00
#
_symmetry.space_group_name_H-M   'P 1'
#
loop_
_entity.id
_entity.type
_entity.pdbx_description
1 polymer ?
#
loop_
_entity_poly.entity_id
_entity_poly.type
_entity_poly.pdbx_seq_one_letter_code
_entity_poly.pdbx_strand_id
1 'polypeptide(L)'
;MQGVNLPAKYIIAKNPYLETRGKKARLSCYDFGNLRGRAGRLMKDFVGIAIIIDEEAFEDSDIDLFKSAEKEIRPSYSDKFCSNEDDIVDIVMGADPHTENKPANEIATLIKNAIMTYGDKAKLKLERYGIEFDDSVFDSICSRIVGSSDLTLVSNPISRIDPFEIARIIKCIKKDRIYLPTNIWSSDFVESLKSLLVWFSKQNYSPFAKEFPRISDKYAYSLAITASKWGREVPLREIISWKQDATPDDIDDNISKVLDHVAYRIPKVLYPIYSNLDIETNFISSIETGVSTPAAVKLVESGVPREVILSIMQITGKSDSWITSTKDVKSRLAGRLNRWEVIQLPEE
;
A
#
# COMPACT_ATOMS: atom_id res chain seq x y z
N MET A 1 -0.76 -11.25 -16.00
CA MET A 1 -0.63 -10.51 -14.71
C MET A 1 -1.93 -10.43 -13.91
N GLN A 2 -3.04 -11.07 -14.32
CA GLN A 2 -4.11 -11.35 -13.37
C GLN A 2 -3.57 -12.34 -12.31
N GLY A 3 -3.82 -12.07 -11.03
CA GLY A 3 -3.49 -12.98 -9.92
C GLY A 3 -2.14 -12.81 -9.19
N VAL A 4 -1.18 -11.99 -9.66
CA VAL A 4 0.14 -11.87 -8.99
C VAL A 4 0.45 -10.42 -8.62
N ASN A 5 0.25 -10.00 -7.37
CA ASN A 5 0.52 -8.62 -6.89
C ASN A 5 2.03 -8.29 -6.82
N LEU A 6 2.66 -7.99 -7.97
CA LEU A 6 4.02 -7.45 -8.05
C LEU A 6 3.95 -5.93 -8.32
N PRO A 7 4.00 -5.09 -7.27
CA PRO A 7 4.10 -3.65 -7.45
C PRO A 7 5.51 -3.24 -7.88
N ALA A 8 5.59 -2.43 -8.92
CA ALA A 8 6.82 -1.91 -9.48
C ALA A 8 6.73 -0.38 -9.60
N LYS A 9 7.84 0.34 -9.39
CA LYS A 9 7.86 1.80 -9.52
C LYS A 9 7.38 2.27 -10.90
N TYR A 10 7.78 1.52 -11.93
CA TYR A 10 7.40 1.74 -13.32
C TYR A 10 6.72 0.50 -13.88
N ILE A 11 5.61 0.70 -14.59
CA ILE A 11 4.97 -0.29 -15.44
C ILE A 11 5.08 0.23 -16.87
N ILE A 12 5.74 -0.52 -17.75
CA ILE A 12 5.86 -0.16 -19.16
C ILE A 12 5.11 -1.22 -19.97
N ALA A 13 4.02 -0.81 -20.62
CA ALA A 13 3.26 -1.65 -21.53
C ALA A 13 3.67 -1.28 -22.97
N LYS A 14 4.42 -2.17 -23.62
CA LYS A 14 4.77 -2.04 -25.03
C LYS A 14 3.69 -2.73 -25.86
N ASN A 15 3.09 -1.99 -26.79
CA ASN A 15 2.02 -2.40 -27.70
C ASN A 15 0.70 -2.81 -26.98
N PRO A 16 -0.37 -1.98 -27.02
CA PRO A 16 -1.63 -2.27 -26.33
C PRO A 16 -2.48 -3.36 -27.00
N TYR A 17 -2.02 -3.95 -28.12
CA TYR A 17 -2.67 -5.06 -28.79
C TYR A 17 -2.11 -6.40 -28.29
N LEU A 18 -2.99 -7.26 -27.77
CA LEU A 18 -2.71 -8.65 -27.50
C LEU A 18 -2.88 -9.45 -28.79
N GLU A 19 -1.82 -10.11 -29.27
CA GLU A 19 -1.96 -11.12 -30.33
C GLU A 19 -2.63 -12.36 -29.74
N THR A 20 -3.90 -12.57 -30.07
CA THR A 20 -4.60 -13.82 -29.76
C THR A 20 -5.10 -14.45 -31.05
N ARG A 21 -4.52 -15.60 -31.43
CA ARG A 21 -4.95 -16.44 -32.58
C ARG A 21 -5.37 -15.64 -33.83
N GLY A 22 -4.53 -14.71 -34.27
CA GLY A 22 -4.75 -13.94 -35.51
C GLY A 22 -5.75 -12.78 -35.41
N LYS A 23 -6.19 -12.38 -34.21
CA LYS A 23 -6.96 -11.15 -33.99
C LYS A 23 -6.17 -10.18 -33.10
N LYS A 24 -6.05 -8.92 -33.54
CA LYS A 24 -5.56 -7.79 -32.73
C LYS A 24 -6.63 -7.43 -31.70
N ALA A 25 -6.51 -7.91 -30.47
CA ALA A 25 -7.39 -7.52 -29.38
C ALA A 25 -6.75 -6.38 -28.58
N ARG A 26 -7.42 -5.24 -28.45
CA ARG A 26 -6.95 -4.15 -27.56
C ARG A 26 -7.15 -4.53 -26.10
N LEU A 27 -6.21 -4.14 -25.24
CA LEU A 27 -6.43 -4.15 -23.80
C LEU A 27 -7.69 -3.35 -23.47
N SER A 28 -8.60 -3.95 -22.70
CA SER A 28 -9.78 -3.24 -22.23
C SER A 28 -9.38 -2.19 -21.18
N CYS A 29 -10.25 -1.19 -20.96
CA CYS A 29 -10.06 -0.23 -19.87
C CYS A 29 -9.92 -0.90 -18.50
N TYR A 30 -10.56 -2.06 -18.32
CA TYR A 30 -10.47 -2.88 -17.11
C TYR A 30 -9.09 -3.52 -16.96
N ASP A 31 -8.58 -4.14 -18.01
CA ASP A 31 -7.25 -4.77 -18.02
C ASP A 31 -6.14 -3.74 -17.80
N PHE A 32 -6.29 -2.58 -18.44
CA PHE A 32 -5.39 -1.45 -18.24
C PHE A 32 -5.47 -0.88 -16.81
N GLY A 33 -6.68 -0.79 -16.24
CA GLY A 33 -6.91 -0.40 -14.85
C GLY A 33 -6.16 -1.30 -13.86
N ASN A 34 -6.14 -2.61 -14.13
CA ASN A 34 -5.40 -3.58 -13.33
C ASN A 34 -3.88 -3.48 -13.50
N LEU A 35 -3.40 -3.12 -14.70
CA LEU A 35 -1.98 -2.91 -14.98
C LEU A 35 -1.45 -1.65 -14.30
N ARG A 36 -2.15 -0.52 -14.43
CA ARG A 36 -1.75 0.74 -13.79
C ARG A 36 -1.79 0.66 -12.26
N GLY A 37 -2.70 -0.14 -11.69
CA GLY A 37 -2.83 -0.32 -10.24
C GLY A 37 -1.60 -0.96 -9.59
N ARG A 38 -0.67 -1.48 -10.40
CA ARG A 38 0.58 -2.10 -9.98
C ARG A 38 1.78 -1.15 -10.08
N ALA A 39 1.56 0.05 -10.61
CA ALA A 39 2.58 1.08 -10.65
C ALA A 39 2.63 1.79 -9.29
N GLY A 40 3.83 1.82 -8.70
CA GLY A 40 4.11 2.41 -7.40
C GLY A 40 3.98 1.41 -6.26
N ARG A 41 5.06 1.23 -5.50
CA ARG A 41 5.05 0.46 -4.25
C ARG A 41 4.54 1.32 -3.12
N LEU A 42 3.56 0.80 -2.38
CA LEU A 42 3.11 1.43 -1.14
C LEU A 42 4.32 1.66 -0.23
N MET A 43 4.39 2.84 0.40
CA MET A 43 5.46 3.23 1.34
C MET A 43 6.87 3.42 0.79
N LYS A 44 7.16 2.99 -0.46
CA LYS A 44 8.49 3.13 -1.07
C LYS A 44 8.54 4.15 -2.20
N ASP A 45 7.48 4.22 -3.01
CA ASP A 45 7.40 5.13 -4.14
C ASP A 45 6.36 6.23 -3.89
N PHE A 46 6.75 7.50 -4.06
CA PHE A 46 5.85 8.65 -3.94
C PHE A 46 4.82 8.69 -5.08
N VAL A 47 5.25 8.31 -6.29
CA VAL A 47 4.42 8.21 -7.50
C VAL A 47 4.75 6.90 -8.21
N GLY A 48 3.72 6.17 -8.61
CA GLY A 48 3.81 5.06 -9.55
C GLY A 48 3.56 5.57 -10.97
N ILE A 49 4.42 5.18 -11.92
CA ILE A 49 4.33 5.64 -13.31
C ILE A 49 3.98 4.45 -14.21
N ALA A 50 2.87 4.56 -14.94
CA ALA A 50 2.49 3.62 -15.97
C ALA A 50 2.68 4.28 -17.34
N ILE A 51 3.54 3.71 -18.18
CA ILE A 51 3.87 4.21 -19.52
C ILE A 51 3.33 3.20 -20.53
N ILE A 52 2.55 3.68 -21.51
CA ILE A 52 2.12 2.88 -22.66
C ILE A 52 2.89 3.38 -23.88
N ILE A 53 3.49 2.46 -24.60
CA ILE A 53 4.19 2.76 -25.86
C ILE A 53 3.43 2.03 -26.97
N ASP A 54 2.73 2.78 -27.81
CA ASP A 54 2.03 2.27 -28.99
C ASP A 54 2.90 2.53 -30.23
N GLU A 55 3.52 1.48 -30.78
CA GLU A 55 4.38 1.61 -31.97
C GLU A 55 3.56 1.91 -33.23
N GLU A 56 2.29 1.50 -33.30
CA GLU A 56 1.40 1.75 -34.45
C GLU A 56 0.82 3.18 -34.44
N ALA A 57 0.92 3.90 -33.31
CA ALA A 57 0.55 5.31 -33.25
C ALA A 57 1.51 6.24 -34.04
N PHE A 58 2.65 5.70 -34.48
CA PHE A 58 3.67 6.42 -35.24
C PHE A 58 3.68 6.08 -36.75
N GLU A 59 2.79 5.20 -37.22
CA GLU A 59 2.67 4.91 -38.65
C GLU A 59 1.83 6.00 -39.36
N ASP A 60 2.47 6.70 -40.30
CA ASP A 60 1.88 7.57 -41.32
C ASP A 60 0.95 8.69 -40.84
N SER A 61 1.45 9.53 -39.95
CA SER A 61 0.94 10.89 -39.94
C SER A 61 2.08 11.88 -39.70
N ASP A 62 2.25 12.79 -40.66
CA ASP A 62 2.88 14.10 -40.49
C ASP A 62 2.08 14.91 -39.44
N ILE A 63 2.00 14.37 -38.22
CA ILE A 63 1.51 15.08 -37.06
C ILE A 63 2.64 16.01 -36.69
N ASP A 64 2.41 17.28 -36.97
CA ASP A 64 3.12 18.41 -36.41
C ASP A 64 2.99 18.35 -34.86
N LEU A 65 3.76 17.44 -34.25
CA LEU A 65 3.70 16.98 -32.85
C LEU A 65 3.96 18.10 -31.82
N PHE A 66 4.24 19.32 -32.30
CA PHE A 66 4.57 20.50 -31.50
C PHE A 66 3.65 21.70 -31.74
N LYS A 67 2.54 21.57 -32.48
CA LYS A 67 1.60 22.69 -32.71
C LYS A 67 0.76 23.11 -31.49
N SER A 68 0.97 22.49 -30.34
CA SER A 68 0.51 22.99 -29.05
C SER A 68 1.63 22.86 -28.03
N ALA A 69 2.73 23.58 -28.26
CA ALA A 69 3.65 23.93 -27.19
C ALA A 69 2.91 24.82 -26.19
N GLU A 70 2.95 24.45 -24.91
CA GLU A 70 2.25 25.08 -23.78
C GLU A 70 0.79 24.63 -23.55
N LYS A 71 0.62 23.32 -23.31
CA LYS A 71 -0.45 22.89 -22.40
C LYS A 71 0.08 23.02 -20.98
N GLU A 72 -0.34 24.06 -20.27
CA GLU A 72 -0.07 24.24 -18.84
C GLU A 72 -0.61 23.00 -18.09
N ILE A 73 0.29 22.11 -17.65
CA ILE A 73 -0.07 20.96 -16.81
C ILE A 73 -0.31 21.54 -15.42
N ARG A 74 -1.53 22.01 -15.15
CA ARG A 74 -1.91 22.38 -13.79
C ARG A 74 -1.93 21.12 -12.94
N PRO A 75 -1.24 21.10 -11.78
CA PRO A 75 -1.38 20.00 -10.84
C PRO A 75 -2.85 19.89 -10.45
N SER A 76 -3.44 18.69 -10.50
CA SER A 76 -4.82 18.45 -10.06
C SER A 76 -5.12 18.98 -8.65
N TYR A 77 -4.09 19.20 -7.83
CA TYR A 77 -4.21 19.77 -6.50
C TYR A 77 -4.53 21.28 -6.52
N SER A 78 -4.01 22.04 -7.49
CA SER A 78 -4.28 23.47 -7.61
C SER A 78 -5.76 23.74 -7.89
N ASP A 79 -6.31 23.07 -8.91
CA ASP A 79 -7.74 23.20 -9.25
C ASP A 79 -8.63 22.75 -8.09
N LYS A 80 -8.27 21.65 -7.41
CA LYS A 80 -8.99 21.16 -6.21
C LYS A 80 -8.92 22.14 -5.05
N PHE A 81 -7.78 22.80 -4.85
CA PHE A 81 -7.59 23.77 -3.78
C PHE A 81 -8.42 25.03 -4.06
N CYS A 82 -8.23 25.68 -5.22
CA CYS A 82 -8.95 26.90 -5.57
C CYS A 82 -10.48 26.72 -5.58
N SER A 83 -10.97 25.53 -5.95
CA SER A 83 -12.41 25.25 -5.98
C SER A 83 -13.03 25.01 -4.60
N ASN A 84 -12.22 24.81 -3.55
CA ASN A 84 -12.68 24.40 -2.22
C ASN A 84 -11.90 25.10 -1.09
N GLU A 85 -11.33 26.28 -1.35
CA GLU A 85 -10.38 26.93 -0.44
C GLU A 85 -10.99 27.19 0.95
N ASP A 86 -12.18 27.79 1.00
CA ASP A 86 -12.89 28.08 2.25
C ASP A 86 -13.13 26.80 3.07
N ASP A 87 -13.67 25.75 2.44
CA ASP A 87 -13.88 24.45 3.08
C ASP A 87 -12.58 23.85 3.62
N ILE A 88 -11.49 23.98 2.87
CA ILE A 88 -10.17 23.45 3.25
C ILE A 88 -9.65 24.20 4.48
N VAL A 89 -9.72 25.53 4.47
CA VAL A 89 -9.32 26.37 5.61
C VAL A 89 -10.16 26.00 6.83
N ASP A 90 -11.48 25.86 6.68
CA ASP A 90 -12.38 25.48 7.76
C ASP A 90 -12.07 24.08 8.32
N ILE A 91 -11.76 23.08 7.48
CA ILE A 91 -11.36 21.73 7.93
C ILE A 91 -10.02 21.75 8.66
N VAL A 92 -9.08 22.59 8.22
CA VAL A 92 -7.75 22.68 8.82
C VAL A 92 -7.80 23.43 10.16
N MET A 93 -8.64 24.46 10.25
CA MET A 93 -8.82 25.27 11.46
C MET A 93 -9.76 24.61 12.47
N GLY A 94 -10.76 23.89 11.98
CA GLY A 94 -11.76 23.17 12.75
C GLY A 94 -11.23 21.94 13.51
N ALA A 95 -12.07 21.39 14.37
CA ALA A 95 -11.78 20.16 15.11
C ALA A 95 -12.28 18.89 14.39
N ASP A 96 -13.15 19.03 13.38
CA ASP A 96 -13.70 17.90 12.63
C ASP A 96 -12.82 17.58 11.41
N PRO A 97 -12.29 16.35 11.29
CA PRO A 97 -11.42 15.99 10.19
C PRO A 97 -12.14 15.82 8.85
N HIS A 98 -13.47 15.76 8.79
CA HIS A 98 -14.19 15.39 7.56
C HIS A 98 -15.52 16.14 7.33
N THR A 99 -15.64 16.77 6.17
CA THR A 99 -16.93 17.19 5.60
C THR A 99 -17.42 16.20 4.53
N GLU A 100 -18.62 16.39 3.98
CA GLU A 100 -19.08 15.62 2.81
C GLU A 100 -18.21 15.89 1.55
N ASN A 101 -17.44 16.99 1.55
CA ASN A 101 -16.56 17.40 0.47
C ASN A 101 -15.25 16.59 0.48
N LYS A 102 -15.23 15.46 -0.22
CA LYS A 102 -14.05 14.58 -0.33
C LYS A 102 -12.81 15.29 -0.88
N PRO A 103 -12.89 16.08 -1.99
CA PRO A 103 -11.74 16.86 -2.45
C PRO A 103 -11.13 17.76 -1.39
N ALA A 104 -11.95 18.50 -0.63
CA ALA A 104 -11.46 19.37 0.44
C ALA A 104 -10.73 18.58 1.54
N ASN A 105 -11.30 17.46 1.98
CA ASN A 105 -10.68 16.57 2.98
C ASN A 105 -9.30 16.04 2.53
N GLU A 106 -9.16 15.68 1.24
CA GLU A 106 -7.89 15.21 0.67
C GLU A 106 -6.81 16.28 0.74
N ILE A 107 -7.14 17.52 0.35
CA ILE A 107 -6.20 18.65 0.38
C ILE A 107 -5.88 19.06 1.82
N ALA A 108 -6.87 19.13 2.70
CA ALA A 108 -6.67 19.43 4.12
C ALA A 108 -5.74 18.38 4.78
N THR A 109 -5.92 17.10 4.47
CA THR A 109 -5.03 16.02 4.93
C THR A 109 -3.60 16.21 4.42
N LEU A 110 -3.44 16.60 3.15
CA LEU A 110 -2.12 16.89 2.56
C LEU A 110 -1.43 18.06 3.28
N ILE A 111 -2.16 19.16 3.54
CA ILE A 111 -1.65 20.35 4.24
C ILE A 111 -1.19 20.00 5.66
N LYS A 112 -2.05 19.33 6.44
CA LYS A 112 -1.74 18.90 7.81
C LYS A 112 -0.48 18.02 7.85
N ASN A 113 -0.39 17.04 6.95
CA ASN A 113 0.79 16.17 6.84
C ASN A 113 2.04 16.94 6.40
N ALA A 114 1.93 17.88 5.44
CA ALA A 114 3.07 18.67 4.99
C ALA A 114 3.65 19.53 6.12
N ILE A 115 2.79 20.17 6.92
CA ILE A 115 3.20 20.97 8.08
C ILE A 115 3.87 20.09 9.13
N MET A 116 3.26 18.95 9.49
CA MET A 116 3.82 18.00 10.45
C MET A 116 5.17 17.40 10.00
N THR A 117 5.36 17.20 8.69
CA THR A 117 6.56 16.54 8.15
C THR A 117 7.70 17.51 7.89
N TYR A 118 7.40 18.69 7.34
CA TYR A 118 8.39 19.62 6.79
C TYR A 118 8.58 20.89 7.61
N GLY A 119 7.72 21.17 8.61
CA GLY A 119 7.80 22.36 9.45
C GLY A 119 7.90 23.63 8.62
N ASP A 120 8.96 24.41 8.84
CA ASP A 120 9.23 25.68 8.12
C ASP A 120 9.29 25.54 6.58
N LYS A 121 9.60 24.34 6.06
CA LYS A 121 9.64 24.07 4.62
C LYS A 121 8.29 23.66 4.03
N ALA A 122 7.24 23.55 4.84
CA ALA A 122 5.94 23.08 4.41
C ALA A 122 5.31 23.99 3.35
N LYS A 123 5.42 25.32 3.50
CA LYS A 123 4.89 26.29 2.55
C LYS A 123 5.47 26.10 1.15
N LEU A 124 6.79 26.10 1.04
CA LEU A 124 7.52 25.84 -0.21
C LEU A 124 7.16 24.49 -0.84
N LYS A 125 6.78 23.50 -0.03
CA LYS A 125 6.36 22.17 -0.52
C LYS A 125 4.93 22.19 -1.06
N LEU A 126 4.02 22.92 -0.42
CA LEU A 126 2.63 23.09 -0.82
C LEU A 126 2.51 23.92 -2.11
N GLU A 127 3.31 24.98 -2.23
CA GLU A 127 3.40 25.81 -3.45
C GLU A 127 3.78 24.95 -4.68
N ARG A 128 4.69 23.97 -4.52
CA ARG A 128 5.04 23.03 -5.60
C ARG A 128 3.89 22.11 -6.02
N TYR A 129 2.88 21.92 -5.16
CA TYR A 129 1.65 21.23 -5.51
C TYR A 129 0.59 22.18 -6.08
N GLY A 130 0.90 23.48 -6.22
CA GLY A 130 -0.04 24.52 -6.64
C GLY A 130 -1.04 24.90 -5.55
N ILE A 131 -0.69 24.69 -4.27
CA ILE A 131 -1.46 25.12 -3.10
C ILE A 131 -0.76 26.33 -2.51
N GLU A 132 -1.33 27.50 -2.72
CA GLU A 132 -0.78 28.79 -2.29
C GLU A 132 -1.72 29.40 -1.25
N PHE A 133 -1.15 29.90 -0.15
CA PHE A 133 -1.89 30.59 0.91
C PHE A 133 -1.28 31.96 1.12
N ASP A 134 -2.11 32.92 1.50
CA ASP A 134 -1.64 34.16 2.13
C ASP A 134 -0.84 33.86 3.40
N ASP A 135 0.24 34.60 3.62
CA ASP A 135 1.16 34.41 4.76
C ASP A 135 0.42 34.37 6.10
N SER A 136 -0.53 35.29 6.29
CA SER A 136 -1.33 35.38 7.53
C SER A 136 -2.21 34.15 7.77
N VAL A 137 -2.79 33.59 6.71
CA VAL A 137 -3.63 32.38 6.78
C VAL A 137 -2.76 31.17 7.06
N PHE A 138 -1.63 31.04 6.35
CA PHE A 138 -0.70 29.94 6.53
C PHE A 138 -0.10 29.90 7.95
N ASP A 139 0.29 31.05 8.48
CA ASP A 139 0.83 31.17 9.85
C ASP A 139 -0.22 30.80 10.91
N SER A 140 -1.48 31.17 10.67
CA SER A 140 -2.61 30.80 11.55
C SER A 140 -2.83 29.29 11.55
N ILE A 141 -2.81 28.67 10.37
CA ILE A 141 -2.91 27.21 10.19
C ILE A 141 -1.76 26.50 10.90
N CYS A 142 -0.52 26.96 10.71
CA CYS A 142 0.65 26.38 11.35
C CYS A 142 0.54 26.46 12.88
N SER A 143 0.18 27.63 13.40
CA SER A 143 0.02 27.86 14.85
C SER A 143 -1.04 26.92 15.45
N ARG A 144 -2.16 26.72 14.73
CA ARG A 144 -3.24 25.82 15.14
C ARG A 144 -2.81 24.35 15.20
N ILE A 145 -2.06 23.90 14.19
CA ILE A 145 -1.58 22.51 14.07
C ILE A 145 -0.48 22.24 15.11
N VAL A 146 0.55 23.09 15.16
CA VAL A 146 1.69 22.93 16.08
C VAL A 146 1.26 23.10 17.54
N GLY A 147 0.31 24.00 17.81
CA GLY A 147 -0.25 24.20 19.16
C GLY A 147 -1.21 23.11 19.62
N SER A 148 -1.55 22.13 18.76
CA SER A 148 -2.50 21.07 19.09
C SER A 148 -1.85 19.99 19.97
N SER A 149 -2.29 19.88 21.22
CA SER A 149 -1.82 18.83 22.14
C SER A 149 -2.12 17.41 21.63
N ASP A 150 -3.15 17.24 20.80
CA ASP A 150 -3.53 15.96 20.19
C ASP A 150 -2.45 15.43 19.26
N LEU A 151 -1.81 16.31 18.49
CA LEU A 151 -0.83 15.94 17.48
C LEU A 151 0.54 15.61 18.07
N THR A 152 0.77 15.88 19.36
CA THR A 152 1.97 15.40 20.08
C THR A 152 2.08 13.86 20.09
N LEU A 153 0.97 13.16 19.83
CA LEU A 153 0.91 11.71 19.72
C LEU A 153 1.30 11.19 18.32
N VAL A 154 1.56 12.09 17.37
CA VAL A 154 1.84 11.75 15.97
C VAL A 154 3.29 12.12 15.64
N SER A 155 4.20 11.16 15.73
CA SER A 155 5.63 11.32 15.42
C SER A 155 5.97 11.05 13.96
N ASN A 156 5.17 10.23 13.27
CA ASN A 156 5.39 9.82 11.90
C ASN A 156 4.10 10.03 11.07
N PRO A 157 3.88 11.25 10.57
CA PRO A 157 2.71 11.57 9.76
C PRO A 157 2.71 10.79 8.44
N ILE A 158 1.54 10.27 8.05
CA ILE A 158 1.38 9.48 6.83
C ILE A 158 0.48 10.24 5.87
N SER A 159 1.03 10.60 4.71
CA SER A 159 0.42 11.50 3.72
C SER A 159 -1.04 11.22 3.33
N ARG A 160 -1.54 9.99 3.50
CA ARG A 160 -2.89 9.58 3.08
C ARG A 160 -3.91 9.54 4.22
N ILE A 161 -3.50 9.79 5.46
CA ILE A 161 -4.34 9.72 6.65
C ILE A 161 -4.21 11.03 7.40
N ASP A 162 -5.31 11.58 7.89
CA ASP A 162 -5.28 12.81 8.67
C ASP A 162 -4.55 12.55 10.01
N PRO A 163 -3.51 13.34 10.35
CA PRO A 163 -2.82 13.23 11.64
C PRO A 163 -3.75 13.28 12.85
N PHE A 164 -4.82 14.07 12.83
CA PHE A 164 -5.77 14.15 13.94
C PHE A 164 -6.55 12.84 14.12
N GLU A 165 -6.80 12.10 13.05
CA GLU A 165 -7.44 10.79 13.13
C GLU A 165 -6.51 9.74 13.73
N ILE A 166 -5.22 9.77 13.36
CA ILE A 166 -4.20 8.92 13.99
C ILE A 166 -4.14 9.21 15.49
N ALA A 167 -4.06 10.49 15.87
CA ALA A 167 -4.05 10.93 17.27
C ALA A 167 -5.29 10.43 18.03
N ARG A 168 -6.48 10.58 17.44
CA ARG A 168 -7.75 10.10 18.01
C ARG A 168 -7.72 8.60 18.27
N ILE A 169 -7.27 7.81 17.30
CA ILE A 169 -7.20 6.35 17.43
C ILE A 169 -6.19 5.95 18.49
N ILE A 170 -5.02 6.57 18.54
CA ILE A 170 -4.00 6.32 19.58
C ILE A 170 -4.56 6.63 20.97
N LYS A 171 -5.29 7.73 21.14
CA LYS A 171 -5.98 8.05 22.39
C LYS A 171 -7.00 6.97 22.76
N CYS A 172 -7.82 6.53 21.80
CA CYS A 172 -8.80 5.46 22.03
C CYS A 172 -8.13 4.14 22.41
N ILE A 173 -7.02 3.75 21.76
CA ILE A 173 -6.23 2.56 22.12
C ILE A 173 -5.73 2.66 23.56
N LYS A 174 -5.14 3.81 23.95
CA LYS A 174 -4.65 4.03 25.32
C LYS A 174 -5.77 4.02 26.35
N LYS A 175 -6.91 4.65 26.03
CA LYS A 175 -8.10 4.74 26.90
C LYS A 175 -8.75 3.38 27.12
N ASP A 176 -8.99 2.65 26.04
CA ASP A 176 -9.67 1.34 26.05
C ASP A 176 -8.71 0.20 26.40
N ARG A 177 -7.41 0.50 26.59
CA ARG A 177 -6.33 -0.46 26.89
C ARG A 177 -6.28 -1.60 25.88
N ILE A 178 -6.40 -1.26 24.60
CA ILE A 178 -6.38 -2.25 23.52
C ILE A 178 -4.98 -2.86 23.42
N TYR A 179 -4.94 -4.19 23.45
CA TYR A 179 -3.70 -4.94 23.26
C TYR A 179 -3.31 -4.95 21.78
N LEU A 180 -2.05 -4.62 21.50
CA LEU A 180 -1.48 -4.56 20.15
C LEU A 180 -0.55 -5.76 19.92
N PRO A 181 -0.83 -6.66 18.96
CA PRO A 181 0.09 -7.75 18.62
C PRO A 181 1.42 -7.20 18.10
N THR A 182 2.56 -7.71 18.56
CA THR A 182 3.90 -7.26 18.11
C THR A 182 4.72 -8.36 17.45
N ASN A 183 4.35 -9.62 17.65
CA ASN A 183 5.11 -10.76 17.15
C ASN A 183 4.17 -11.78 16.50
N ILE A 184 4.38 -12.04 15.21
CA ILE A 184 3.58 -13.01 14.48
C ILE A 184 3.73 -14.44 15.02
N TRP A 185 4.83 -14.76 15.70
CA TRP A 185 5.13 -16.06 16.28
C TRP A 185 4.54 -16.28 17.67
N SER A 186 3.93 -15.26 18.29
CA SER A 186 3.31 -15.42 19.60
C SER A 186 2.10 -16.35 19.54
N SER A 187 1.81 -17.05 20.64
CA SER A 187 0.68 -17.98 20.74
C SER A 187 -0.67 -17.26 20.70
N ASP A 188 -0.71 -16.00 21.13
CA ASP A 188 -1.89 -15.15 21.21
C ASP A 188 -2.10 -14.23 20.00
N PHE A 189 -1.19 -14.27 19.00
CA PHE A 189 -1.23 -13.41 17.83
C PHE A 189 -2.59 -13.43 17.10
N VAL A 190 -3.19 -14.62 16.94
CA VAL A 190 -4.46 -14.78 16.23
C VAL A 190 -5.60 -14.09 17.00
N GLU A 191 -5.66 -14.28 18.31
CA GLU A 191 -6.75 -13.73 19.14
C GLU A 191 -6.61 -12.22 19.34
N SER A 192 -5.38 -11.73 19.51
CA SER A 192 -5.07 -10.30 19.60
C SER A 192 -5.37 -9.57 18.30
N LEU A 193 -4.92 -10.10 17.15
CA LEU A 193 -5.23 -9.50 15.85
C LEU A 193 -6.73 -9.53 15.56
N LYS A 194 -7.43 -10.64 15.85
CA LYS A 194 -8.90 -10.71 15.72
C LYS A 194 -9.57 -9.59 16.51
N SER A 195 -9.26 -9.50 17.79
CA SER A 195 -9.85 -8.52 18.71
C SER A 195 -9.62 -7.09 18.24
N LEU A 196 -8.40 -6.82 17.74
CA LEU A 196 -8.02 -5.53 17.18
C LEU A 196 -8.82 -5.20 15.91
N LEU A 197 -8.97 -6.14 14.97
CA LEU A 197 -9.75 -5.94 13.74
C LEU A 197 -11.24 -5.68 14.05
N VAL A 198 -11.81 -6.44 14.99
CA VAL A 198 -13.19 -6.21 15.46
C VAL A 198 -13.31 -4.83 16.11
N TRP A 199 -12.34 -4.43 16.92
CA TRP A 199 -12.33 -3.10 17.53
C TRP A 199 -12.27 -1.98 16.49
N PHE A 200 -11.40 -2.08 15.47
CA PHE A 200 -11.33 -1.11 14.37
C PHE A 200 -12.66 -0.97 13.63
N SER A 201 -13.36 -2.08 13.38
CA SER A 201 -14.64 -2.07 12.67
C SER A 201 -15.75 -1.31 13.41
N LYS A 202 -15.59 -1.07 14.72
CA LYS A 202 -16.51 -0.31 15.58
C LYS A 202 -16.15 1.17 15.68
N GLN A 203 -14.96 1.59 15.22
CA GLN A 203 -14.54 2.98 15.27
C GLN A 203 -15.20 3.76 14.13
N ASN A 204 -16.33 4.42 14.43
CA ASN A 204 -17.02 5.27 13.47
C ASN A 204 -16.09 6.37 12.90
N TYR A 205 -16.29 6.70 11.63
CA TYR A 205 -15.64 7.82 10.91
C TYR A 205 -14.10 7.79 10.94
N SER A 206 -13.53 6.62 10.71
CA SER A 206 -12.09 6.41 10.65
C SER A 206 -11.72 5.84 9.27
N PRO A 207 -10.64 6.30 8.59
CA PRO A 207 -10.14 5.69 7.36
C PRO A 207 -9.89 4.20 7.53
N PHE A 208 -9.58 3.79 8.76
CA PHE A 208 -9.33 2.42 9.15
C PHE A 208 -10.62 1.58 9.17
N ALA A 209 -11.76 2.16 9.55
CA ALA A 209 -13.06 1.48 9.50
C ALA A 209 -13.58 1.31 8.06
N LYS A 210 -13.14 2.15 7.11
CA LYS A 210 -13.44 1.96 5.67
C LYS A 210 -12.80 0.69 5.12
N GLU A 211 -11.64 0.30 5.64
CA GLU A 211 -10.94 -0.91 5.20
C GLU A 211 -11.61 -2.19 5.70
N PHE A 212 -12.22 -2.15 6.89
CA PHE A 212 -12.90 -3.27 7.55
C PHE A 212 -14.29 -2.88 8.11
N PRO A 213 -15.27 -2.56 7.26
CA PRO A 213 -16.59 -2.13 7.72
C PRO A 213 -17.38 -3.30 8.32
N ARG A 214 -17.75 -3.19 9.60
CA ARG A 214 -18.66 -4.12 10.32
C ARG A 214 -18.35 -5.61 10.06
N ILE A 215 -17.07 -5.98 10.18
CA ILE A 215 -16.67 -7.38 10.03
C ILE A 215 -17.26 -8.24 11.15
N SER A 216 -17.68 -9.46 10.82
CA SER A 216 -18.11 -10.43 11.84
C SER A 216 -16.92 -11.00 12.59
N ASP A 217 -17.13 -11.46 13.83
CA ASP A 217 -16.07 -12.10 14.64
C ASP A 217 -15.47 -13.32 13.91
N LYS A 218 -16.32 -14.13 13.27
CA LYS A 218 -15.90 -15.28 12.45
C LYS A 218 -14.99 -14.86 11.29
N TYR A 219 -15.33 -13.77 10.58
CA TYR A 219 -14.51 -13.29 9.48
C TYR A 219 -13.20 -12.67 9.97
N ALA A 220 -13.23 -11.89 11.06
CA ALA A 220 -12.04 -11.36 11.71
C ALA A 220 -11.08 -12.48 12.14
N TYR A 221 -11.61 -13.56 12.73
CA TYR A 221 -10.82 -14.72 13.12
C TYR A 221 -10.22 -15.42 11.89
N SER A 222 -11.01 -15.55 10.82
CA SER A 222 -10.55 -16.09 9.55
C SER A 222 -9.41 -15.26 8.93
N LEU A 223 -9.48 -13.93 9.01
CA LEU A 223 -8.39 -13.04 8.59
C LEU A 223 -7.14 -13.20 9.47
N ALA A 224 -7.31 -13.28 10.79
CA ALA A 224 -6.20 -13.41 11.73
C ALA A 224 -5.45 -14.75 11.57
N ILE A 225 -6.15 -15.87 11.36
CA ILE A 225 -5.52 -17.15 11.03
C ILE A 225 -4.76 -17.06 9.71
N THR A 226 -5.39 -16.49 8.68
CA THR A 226 -4.75 -16.36 7.36
C THR A 226 -3.50 -15.48 7.45
N ALA A 227 -3.56 -14.35 8.18
CA ALA A 227 -2.41 -13.48 8.43
C ALA A 227 -1.28 -14.20 9.17
N SER A 228 -1.62 -14.98 10.20
CA SER A 228 -0.64 -15.78 10.95
C SER A 228 0.06 -16.79 10.06
N LYS A 229 -0.69 -17.59 9.28
CA LYS A 229 -0.10 -18.55 8.33
C LYS A 229 0.74 -17.85 7.27
N TRP A 230 0.21 -16.79 6.67
CA TRP A 230 0.85 -16.05 5.60
C TRP A 230 2.20 -15.47 6.02
N GLY A 231 2.26 -14.71 7.11
CA GLY A 231 3.51 -14.11 7.56
C GLY A 231 4.47 -15.10 8.25
N ARG A 232 3.99 -16.27 8.69
CA ARG A 232 4.85 -17.40 9.12
C ARG A 232 5.36 -18.26 7.96
N GLU A 233 5.34 -17.73 6.74
CA GLU A 233 5.90 -18.39 5.55
C GLU A 233 5.23 -19.73 5.21
N VAL A 234 3.93 -19.89 5.52
CA VAL A 234 3.16 -21.07 5.07
C VAL A 234 2.87 -20.92 3.56
N PRO A 235 3.13 -21.94 2.73
CA PRO A 235 2.84 -21.89 1.29
C PRO A 235 1.39 -21.58 0.99
N LEU A 236 1.12 -20.83 -0.09
CA LEU A 236 -0.25 -20.43 -0.42
C LEU A 236 -1.16 -21.65 -0.61
N ARG A 237 -0.64 -22.71 -1.24
CA ARG A 237 -1.36 -23.99 -1.42
C ARG A 237 -1.92 -24.52 -0.09
N GLU A 238 -1.18 -24.41 1.01
CA GLU A 238 -1.59 -24.93 2.33
C GLU A 238 -2.53 -23.97 3.07
N ILE A 239 -2.50 -22.69 2.71
CA ILE A 239 -3.45 -21.69 3.20
C ILE A 239 -4.83 -21.90 2.56
N ILE A 240 -4.86 -22.26 1.26
CA ILE A 240 -6.08 -22.38 0.45
C ILE A 240 -6.65 -23.80 0.37
N SER A 241 -5.89 -24.86 0.66
CA SER A 241 -6.32 -26.27 0.47
C SER A 241 -7.20 -26.83 1.60
N TRP A 242 -8.22 -26.09 2.05
CA TRP A 242 -9.09 -26.52 3.15
C TRP A 242 -10.37 -27.25 2.69
N LYS A 243 -10.70 -27.21 1.39
CA LYS A 243 -11.83 -27.93 0.79
C LYS A 243 -11.32 -28.97 -0.22
N GLN A 244 -11.79 -30.22 -0.11
CA GLN A 244 -11.49 -31.28 -1.09
C GLN A 244 -12.04 -30.97 -2.49
N ASP A 245 -13.16 -30.24 -2.57
CA ASP A 245 -13.84 -29.84 -3.82
C ASP A 245 -13.86 -28.31 -3.98
N ALA A 246 -12.69 -27.66 -3.97
CA ALA A 246 -12.62 -26.22 -4.21
C ALA A 246 -12.91 -25.89 -5.67
N THR A 247 -13.81 -24.94 -5.92
CA THR A 247 -14.04 -24.38 -7.26
C THR A 247 -12.93 -23.37 -7.62
N PRO A 248 -12.73 -23.04 -8.91
CA PRO A 248 -11.84 -21.94 -9.31
C PRO A 248 -12.17 -20.62 -8.61
N ASP A 249 -13.46 -20.30 -8.46
CA ASP A 249 -13.92 -19.10 -7.76
C ASP A 249 -13.55 -19.13 -6.26
N ASP A 250 -13.68 -20.29 -5.59
CA ASP A 250 -13.21 -20.44 -4.21
C ASP A 250 -11.71 -20.16 -4.10
N ILE A 251 -10.91 -20.55 -5.09
CA ILE A 251 -9.46 -20.30 -5.10
C ILE A 251 -9.21 -18.81 -5.25
N ASP A 252 -9.83 -18.16 -6.23
CA ASP A 252 -9.67 -16.73 -6.48
C ASP A 252 -10.11 -15.86 -5.30
N ASP A 253 -11.21 -16.22 -4.64
CA ASP A 253 -11.67 -15.56 -3.42
C ASP A 253 -10.66 -15.70 -2.26
N ASN A 254 -10.08 -16.89 -2.10
CA ASN A 254 -9.07 -17.10 -1.05
C ASN A 254 -7.76 -16.36 -1.36
N ILE A 255 -7.35 -16.32 -2.63
CA ILE A 255 -6.19 -15.54 -3.06
C ILE A 255 -6.46 -14.05 -2.82
N SER A 256 -7.61 -13.54 -3.21
CA SER A 256 -8.02 -12.16 -2.99
C SER A 256 -8.07 -11.81 -1.50
N LYS A 257 -8.57 -12.73 -0.66
CA LYS A 257 -8.52 -12.57 0.80
C LYS A 257 -7.08 -12.44 1.32
N VAL A 258 -6.15 -13.26 0.83
CA VAL A 258 -4.74 -13.19 1.24
C VAL A 258 -4.10 -11.88 0.75
N LEU A 259 -4.23 -11.55 -0.53
CA LEU A 259 -3.50 -10.43 -1.13
C LEU A 259 -4.12 -9.08 -0.78
N ASP A 260 -5.44 -8.95 -0.86
CA ASP A 260 -6.10 -7.66 -0.67
C ASP A 260 -6.35 -7.39 0.81
N HIS A 261 -6.93 -8.35 1.54
CA HIS A 261 -7.29 -8.11 2.94
C HIS A 261 -6.10 -8.28 3.87
N VAL A 262 -5.39 -9.41 3.77
CA VAL A 262 -4.30 -9.72 4.69
C VAL A 262 -3.03 -8.95 4.35
N ALA A 263 -2.51 -9.07 3.14
CA ALA A 263 -1.22 -8.48 2.78
C ALA A 263 -1.30 -6.97 2.54
N TYR A 264 -2.46 -6.41 2.16
CA TYR A 264 -2.59 -4.98 1.88
C TYR A 264 -3.36 -4.21 2.97
N ARG A 265 -4.63 -4.56 3.23
CA ARG A 265 -5.48 -3.75 4.14
C ARG A 265 -5.05 -3.82 5.60
N ILE A 266 -4.64 -4.99 6.11
CA ILE A 266 -4.16 -5.10 7.50
C ILE A 266 -2.93 -4.22 7.72
N PRO A 267 -1.83 -4.34 6.94
CA PRO A 267 -0.68 -3.44 7.08
C PRO A 267 -1.04 -1.96 6.92
N LYS A 268 -1.89 -1.62 5.95
CA LYS A 268 -2.37 -0.24 5.75
C LYS A 268 -3.03 0.35 7.00
N VAL A 269 -3.74 -0.47 7.78
CA VAL A 269 -4.42 -0.06 9.01
C VAL A 269 -3.50 -0.07 10.23
N LEU A 270 -2.60 -1.04 10.33
CA LEU A 270 -1.74 -1.19 11.50
C LEU A 270 -0.54 -0.24 11.44
N TYR A 271 0.13 -0.13 10.29
CA TYR A 271 1.38 0.62 10.17
C TYR A 271 1.30 2.05 10.72
N PRO A 272 0.28 2.87 10.37
CA PRO A 272 0.15 4.23 10.91
C PRO A 272 0.09 4.33 12.42
N ILE A 273 -0.45 3.31 13.07
CA ILE A 273 -0.65 3.32 14.52
C ILE A 273 0.65 2.87 15.20
N TYR A 274 1.26 1.80 14.70
CA TYR A 274 2.49 1.27 15.27
C TYR A 274 3.68 2.21 15.07
N SER A 275 3.79 2.84 13.90
CA SER A 275 4.85 3.81 13.61
C SER A 275 4.80 5.03 14.53
N ASN A 276 3.60 5.44 14.95
CA ASN A 276 3.41 6.60 15.83
C ASN A 276 3.49 6.23 17.33
N LEU A 277 3.37 4.94 17.66
CA LEU A 277 3.58 4.42 19.02
C LEU A 277 5.02 3.96 19.28
N ASP A 278 5.91 4.07 18.28
CA ASP A 278 7.29 3.57 18.32
C ASP A 278 7.37 2.06 18.70
N ILE A 279 6.43 1.28 18.18
CA ILE A 279 6.36 -0.16 18.37
C ILE A 279 6.99 -0.85 17.16
N GLU A 280 7.78 -1.91 17.40
CA GLU A 280 8.39 -2.71 16.34
C GLU A 280 7.36 -3.18 15.29
N THR A 281 7.64 -2.92 14.02
CA THR A 281 6.73 -3.17 12.88
C THR A 281 7.13 -4.39 12.04
N ASN A 282 8.13 -5.17 12.45
CA ASN A 282 8.67 -6.30 11.68
C ASN A 282 7.61 -7.35 11.34
N PHE A 283 6.66 -7.60 12.25
CA PHE A 283 5.54 -8.50 11.98
C PHE A 283 4.59 -7.93 10.92
N ILE A 284 4.41 -6.61 10.83
CA ILE A 284 3.58 -5.95 9.81
C ILE A 284 4.21 -6.16 8.44
N SER A 285 5.52 -5.94 8.31
CA SER A 285 6.26 -6.23 7.07
C SER A 285 6.16 -7.71 6.70
N SER A 286 6.15 -8.61 7.69
CA SER A 286 5.96 -10.04 7.46
C SER A 286 4.56 -10.38 6.94
N ILE A 287 3.52 -9.68 7.42
CA ILE A 287 2.16 -9.82 6.90
C ILE A 287 2.05 -9.24 5.49
N GLU A 288 2.70 -8.10 5.22
CA GLU A 288 2.66 -7.45 3.90
C GLU A 288 3.33 -8.31 2.82
N THR A 289 4.51 -8.84 3.11
CA THR A 289 5.32 -9.59 2.14
C THR A 289 5.08 -11.09 2.17
N GLY A 290 4.56 -11.62 3.28
CA GLY A 290 4.39 -13.05 3.51
C GLY A 290 5.70 -13.80 3.82
N VAL A 291 6.79 -13.08 4.11
CA VAL A 291 8.09 -13.63 4.50
C VAL A 291 8.62 -12.94 5.75
N SER A 292 9.41 -13.63 6.56
CA SER A 292 9.92 -13.08 7.83
C SER A 292 11.42 -13.28 8.02
N THR A 293 12.04 -14.21 7.30
CA THR A 293 13.48 -14.45 7.39
C THR A 293 14.28 -13.41 6.61
N PRO A 294 15.45 -12.93 7.11
CA PRO A 294 16.25 -11.91 6.44
C PRO A 294 16.66 -12.27 5.00
N ALA A 295 16.97 -13.55 4.75
CA ALA A 295 17.31 -14.03 3.41
C ALA A 295 16.10 -13.95 2.44
N ALA A 296 14.91 -14.31 2.91
CA ALA A 296 13.68 -14.21 2.12
C ALA A 296 13.32 -12.75 1.82
N VAL A 297 13.46 -11.84 2.79
CA VAL A 297 13.21 -10.41 2.60
C VAL A 297 14.10 -9.84 1.48
N LYS A 298 15.39 -10.16 1.47
CA LYS A 298 16.31 -9.72 0.37
C LYS A 298 15.87 -10.21 -1.00
N LEU A 299 15.39 -11.45 -1.10
CA LEU A 299 14.88 -12.00 -2.37
C LEU A 299 13.58 -11.30 -2.80
N VAL A 300 12.68 -10.98 -1.87
CA VAL A 300 11.49 -10.16 -2.15
C VAL A 300 11.89 -8.79 -2.68
N GLU A 301 12.87 -8.14 -2.05
CA GLU A 301 13.38 -6.83 -2.48
C GLU A 301 14.00 -6.87 -3.88
N SER A 302 14.58 -8.02 -4.25
CA SER A 302 15.13 -8.30 -5.58
C SER A 302 14.02 -8.59 -6.62
N GLY A 303 12.76 -8.69 -6.19
CA GLY A 303 11.61 -8.95 -7.08
C GLY A 303 11.30 -10.42 -7.32
N VAL A 304 11.90 -11.34 -6.53
CA VAL A 304 11.58 -12.77 -6.62
C VAL A 304 10.18 -13.02 -6.04
N PRO A 305 9.30 -13.77 -6.74
CA PRO A 305 7.98 -14.11 -6.21
C PRO A 305 8.05 -14.96 -4.93
N ARG A 306 7.16 -14.66 -3.96
CA ARG A 306 7.12 -15.32 -2.63
C ARG A 306 7.16 -16.84 -2.69
N GLU A 307 6.35 -17.48 -3.52
CA GLU A 307 6.28 -18.95 -3.56
C GLU A 307 7.61 -19.58 -4.01
N VAL A 308 8.35 -18.92 -4.92
CA VAL A 308 9.70 -19.35 -5.30
C VAL A 308 10.67 -19.20 -4.14
N ILE A 309 10.56 -18.09 -3.39
CA ILE A 309 11.36 -17.88 -2.18
C ILE A 309 11.10 -18.99 -1.17
N LEU A 310 9.85 -19.37 -0.94
CA LEU A 310 9.51 -20.46 -0.02
C LEU A 310 10.08 -21.81 -0.48
N SER A 311 10.03 -22.13 -1.78
CA SER A 311 10.69 -23.30 -2.35
C SER A 311 12.20 -23.29 -2.07
N ILE A 312 12.86 -22.14 -2.29
CA ILE A 312 14.29 -21.97 -1.99
C ILE A 312 14.56 -22.18 -0.50
N MET A 313 13.79 -21.52 0.36
CA MET A 313 13.95 -21.63 1.81
C MET A 313 13.71 -23.06 2.32
N GLN A 314 12.80 -23.82 1.70
CA GLN A 314 12.56 -25.23 2.02
C GLN A 314 13.75 -26.11 1.61
N ILE A 315 14.37 -25.81 0.46
CA ILE A 315 15.54 -26.51 -0.07
C ILE A 315 16.79 -26.28 0.79
N THR A 316 16.91 -25.10 1.38
CA THR A 316 18.11 -24.64 2.09
C THR A 316 18.00 -24.68 3.62
N GLY A 317 16.78 -24.80 4.16
CA GLY A 317 16.55 -24.95 5.61
C GLY A 317 16.34 -23.63 6.36
N LYS A 318 15.85 -22.59 5.69
CA LYS A 318 15.49 -21.27 6.26
C LYS A 318 16.61 -20.49 6.96
N SER A 319 17.87 -20.90 6.83
CA SER A 319 19.01 -20.34 7.56
C SER A 319 20.23 -20.22 6.66
N ASP A 320 20.20 -19.27 5.73
CA ASP A 320 21.24 -19.15 4.70
C ASP A 320 21.81 -17.75 4.60
N SER A 321 22.93 -17.54 5.29
CA SER A 321 23.72 -16.32 5.25
C SER A 321 24.33 -16.03 3.87
N TRP A 322 24.43 -17.04 3.00
CA TRP A 322 25.02 -16.91 1.66
C TRP A 322 24.06 -16.37 0.61
N ILE A 323 22.75 -16.33 0.88
CA ILE A 323 21.77 -15.78 -0.07
C ILE A 323 21.87 -14.25 0.00
N THR A 324 22.75 -13.72 -0.85
CA THR A 324 22.96 -12.27 -0.96
C THR A 324 22.41 -11.69 -2.26
N SER A 325 22.23 -12.53 -3.28
CA SER A 325 21.72 -12.17 -4.61
C SER A 325 20.91 -13.30 -5.24
N THR A 326 20.16 -12.99 -6.30
CA THR A 326 19.51 -13.99 -7.16
C THR A 326 20.55 -14.82 -7.93
N LYS A 327 21.72 -14.24 -8.22
CA LYS A 327 22.85 -14.91 -8.87
C LYS A 327 23.41 -16.04 -8.01
N ASP A 328 23.55 -15.82 -6.71
CA ASP A 328 23.96 -16.87 -5.77
C ASP A 328 23.00 -18.06 -5.84
N VAL A 329 21.68 -17.77 -5.80
CA VAL A 329 20.63 -18.79 -5.87
C VAL A 329 20.73 -19.57 -7.18
N LYS A 330 20.84 -18.88 -8.34
CA LYS A 330 21.00 -19.56 -9.65
C LYS A 330 22.22 -20.46 -9.66
N SER A 331 23.37 -19.97 -9.20
CA SER A 331 24.63 -20.72 -9.25
C SER A 331 24.61 -22.01 -8.41
N ARG A 332 23.89 -22.01 -7.29
CA ARG A 332 23.90 -23.14 -6.33
C ARG A 332 22.66 -24.03 -6.43
N LEU A 333 21.52 -23.50 -6.87
CA LEU A 333 20.23 -24.17 -6.78
C LEU A 333 19.51 -24.36 -8.12
N ALA A 334 20.05 -23.90 -9.26
CA ALA A 334 19.39 -24.08 -10.56
C ALA A 334 19.06 -25.55 -10.88
N GLY A 335 19.87 -26.50 -10.44
CA GLY A 335 19.60 -27.95 -10.62
C GLY A 335 18.58 -28.55 -9.63
N ARG A 336 18.20 -27.81 -8.58
CA ARG A 336 17.24 -28.25 -7.56
C ARG A 336 15.89 -27.54 -7.67
N LEU A 337 15.84 -26.42 -8.38
CA LEU A 337 14.63 -25.68 -8.72
C LEU A 337 14.04 -26.19 -10.03
N ASN A 338 12.73 -26.10 -10.16
CA ASN A 338 12.08 -26.41 -11.43
C ASN A 338 12.27 -25.27 -12.45
N ARG A 339 12.00 -25.55 -13.73
CA ARG A 339 12.17 -24.58 -14.82
C ARG A 339 11.45 -23.25 -14.56
N TRP A 340 10.24 -23.28 -14.02
CA TRP A 340 9.43 -22.08 -13.78
C TRP A 340 9.97 -21.24 -12.62
N GLU A 341 10.49 -21.89 -11.58
CA GLU A 341 11.15 -21.22 -10.46
C GLU A 341 12.44 -20.52 -10.91
N VAL A 342 13.24 -21.16 -11.77
CA VAL A 342 14.49 -20.58 -12.29
C VAL A 342 14.25 -19.33 -13.15
N ILE A 343 13.23 -19.35 -14.01
CA ILE A 343 12.89 -18.21 -14.88
C ILE A 343 12.40 -17.00 -14.08
N GLN A 344 11.83 -17.23 -12.89
CA GLN A 344 11.35 -16.17 -12.00
C GLN A 344 12.46 -15.50 -11.19
N LEU A 345 13.71 -15.95 -11.29
CA LEU A 345 14.85 -15.28 -10.69
C LEU A 345 15.36 -14.18 -11.65
N PRO A 346 15.28 -12.89 -11.27
CA PRO A 346 15.82 -11.78 -12.05
C PRO A 346 17.28 -12.02 -12.45
N GLU A 347 17.67 -11.50 -13.61
CA GLU A 347 19.08 -11.32 -13.94
C GLU A 347 19.55 -10.03 -13.27
N GLU A 348 20.58 -10.14 -12.45
CA GLU A 348 21.26 -9.01 -11.81
C GLU A 348 22.40 -8.49 -12.68
#